data_AF-A0A3P7P073-F1
#
_entry.id   AF-A0A3P7P073-F1
#
_cell.length_a   1.000
_cell.length_b   1.000
_cell.length_c   1.000
_cell.angle_alpha   90.00
_cell.angle_beta   90.00
_cell.angle_gamma   90.00
#
_symmetry.space_group_name_H-M   'P 1'
#
loop_
_entity.id
_entity.type
_entity.pdbx_description
1 polymer ?
#
loop_
_entity_poly.entity_id
_entity_poly.type
_entity_poly.pdbx_seq_one_letter_code
_entity_poly.pdbx_strand_id
1 'polypeptide(L)'
;MKLNVPTEGGSDTSDVENSCLVRLVDTSLKNFEKYKDSVIDLNKYADELLNNRLTHFGEYSLDCTKATFDAIGLEFRHTGPFPRATEERIACPMFSVNARGPVDYSVEDSVDAVSKPRLREFFPEVWLFDHIRLDQAGQYATQLTAPDSITSWEFTALCFTKDLGLWMPPRLEPEAITVSLPFFVEFTPPVKAKRQEVLHLPVSVFMLSANGGADKKACYEVLVSVSVDPKDWQLIGTSEFSTCLCQGDPKTTFTLTLKPQKLGRLNVTAEAVAKSESAMCSKGPVSSQQKASVTDAVRRSVLIVPEGVEAETNVGGVLCLSNGGMPLTEVMKLDLPDRIVEGSLRSYVSVSGNVLGKALKNLDNLVRLPTGCGEQNMVKVAPSVYVLKYLVAATDLHEAETKKLAQTAINYIGSGYTNQLNYRHDNGSFSTFGQSHGVGSTWLTAFVFGVFSEAERLLQAKALNKLQTANTDFYPTLLTAFEFLGAVQRRDGCFTEYGRVFQSGLHVADGSPKAKLLKDLLLTSYVLSALVDAPVALKESKSKPCLLDTMEAYNVTEIPLRALAKVAYALRRLPGLRELIEQREFVYRELANRASEKKSRSGALRWWNDENAAYPASEVETTAYAY
;
A
#
# COMPACT_ATOMS: atom_id res chain seq x y z
N MET A 1 -4.55 -28.20 23.58
CA MET A 1 -3.80 -28.23 22.31
C MET A 1 -2.60 -29.17 22.46
N LYS A 2 -2.30 -29.96 21.43
CA LYS A 2 -1.01 -30.64 21.25
C LYS A 2 -0.53 -30.36 19.83
N LEU A 3 0.75 -30.03 19.67
CA LEU A 3 1.46 -29.93 18.40
C LEU A 3 2.56 -30.99 18.41
N ASN A 4 2.76 -31.66 17.27
CA ASN A 4 3.83 -32.62 17.06
C ASN A 4 4.46 -32.31 15.70
N VAL A 5 5.70 -31.84 15.69
CA VAL A 5 6.46 -31.52 14.48
C VAL A 5 7.38 -32.71 14.19
N PRO A 6 7.41 -33.24 12.96
CA PRO A 6 8.16 -34.45 12.63
C PRO A 6 9.66 -34.14 12.42
N THR A 7 10.34 -33.73 13.49
CA THR A 7 11.73 -33.23 13.47
C THR A 7 12.69 -34.12 14.28
N GLU A 8 13.94 -34.26 13.81
CA GLU A 8 15.02 -34.91 14.57
C GLU A 8 15.51 -34.01 15.72
N GLY A 9 15.33 -34.49 16.95
CA GLY A 9 15.54 -33.74 18.20
C GLY A 9 16.91 -33.09 18.36
N GLY A 10 16.98 -31.78 18.15
CA GLY A 10 18.18 -30.96 18.37
C GLY A 10 18.35 -30.49 19.82
N SER A 11 19.57 -30.56 20.34
CA SER A 11 19.95 -30.10 21.70
C SER A 11 20.52 -28.67 21.77
N ASP A 12 20.67 -27.99 20.64
CA ASP A 12 21.21 -26.63 20.58
C ASP A 12 20.19 -25.58 21.05
N THR A 13 20.67 -24.59 21.80
CA THR A 13 19.85 -23.55 22.45
C THR A 13 19.96 -22.19 21.73
N SER A 14 19.98 -22.19 20.40
CA SER A 14 19.88 -20.95 19.63
C SER A 14 18.43 -20.43 19.68
N ASP A 15 18.24 -19.11 19.74
CA ASP A 15 16.95 -18.54 20.18
C ASP A 15 15.72 -18.81 19.27
N VAL A 16 15.96 -19.26 18.02
CA VAL A 16 14.93 -19.46 16.98
C VAL A 16 14.77 -20.91 16.54
N GLU A 17 15.81 -21.76 16.66
CA GLU A 17 15.70 -23.18 16.29
C GLU A 17 14.73 -23.93 17.22
N ASN A 18 14.04 -24.93 16.67
CA ASN A 18 13.01 -25.73 17.33
C ASN A 18 11.90 -24.88 17.99
N SER A 19 11.41 -23.89 17.25
CA SER A 19 10.33 -23.00 17.70
C SER A 19 9.25 -22.80 16.63
N CYS A 20 8.03 -22.43 17.04
CA CYS A 20 6.92 -22.15 16.14
C CYS A 20 6.19 -20.86 16.50
N LEU A 21 5.73 -20.13 15.49
CA LEU A 21 4.67 -19.14 15.62
C LEU A 21 3.33 -19.86 15.45
N VAL A 22 2.44 -19.77 16.44
CA VAL A 22 1.15 -20.47 16.45
C VAL A 22 -0.02 -19.51 16.57
N ARG A 23 -1.09 -19.77 15.82
CA ARG A 23 -2.33 -19.01 15.90
C ARG A 23 -3.59 -19.87 15.85
N LEU A 24 -4.66 -19.37 16.48
CA LEU A 24 -6.02 -19.88 16.39
C LEU A 24 -6.92 -18.73 15.93
N VAL A 25 -7.52 -18.87 14.75
CA VAL A 25 -8.24 -17.80 14.04
C VAL A 25 -9.70 -18.20 13.83
N ASP A 26 -10.63 -17.28 14.02
CA ASP A 26 -12.06 -17.56 13.85
C ASP A 26 -12.39 -17.82 12.36
N THR A 27 -12.96 -18.98 12.04
CA THR A 27 -13.28 -19.37 10.66
C THR A 27 -14.32 -18.47 10.01
N SER A 28 -15.14 -17.74 10.78
CA SER A 28 -16.10 -16.78 10.24
C SER A 28 -15.43 -15.63 9.47
N LEU A 29 -14.15 -15.36 9.74
CA LEU A 29 -13.35 -14.37 9.01
C LEU A 29 -13.15 -14.76 7.53
N LYS A 30 -13.26 -16.06 7.17
CA LYS A 30 -13.20 -16.54 5.78
C LYS A 30 -14.29 -15.95 4.87
N ASN A 31 -15.37 -15.41 5.46
CA ASN A 31 -16.48 -14.79 4.71
C ASN A 31 -16.18 -13.35 4.25
N PHE A 32 -15.08 -12.73 4.69
CA PHE A 32 -14.69 -11.38 4.29
C PHE A 32 -13.69 -11.41 3.12
N GLU A 33 -13.91 -10.53 2.14
CA GLU A 33 -13.23 -10.53 0.83
C GLU A 33 -11.70 -10.64 0.90
N LYS A 34 -11.08 -10.04 1.93
CA LYS A 34 -9.62 -9.95 2.09
C LYS A 34 -8.97 -11.05 2.93
N TYR A 35 -9.72 -12.04 3.43
CA TYR A 35 -9.14 -13.09 4.28
C TYR A 35 -7.99 -13.83 3.58
N LYS A 36 -8.17 -14.14 2.28
CA LYS A 36 -7.17 -14.87 1.47
C LYS A 36 -5.82 -14.15 1.37
N ASP A 37 -5.81 -12.82 1.43
CA ASP A 37 -4.59 -12.01 1.37
C ASP A 37 -3.80 -12.02 2.71
N SER A 38 -4.43 -12.48 3.80
CA SER A 38 -3.87 -12.49 5.17
C SER A 38 -3.35 -13.86 5.65
N VAL A 39 -3.32 -14.85 4.74
CA VAL A 39 -2.95 -16.24 5.04
C VAL A 39 -1.64 -16.58 4.35
N ILE A 40 -0.68 -17.10 5.12
CA ILE A 40 0.57 -17.65 4.59
C ILE A 40 0.26 -18.96 3.88
N ASP A 41 0.75 -19.10 2.65
CA ASP A 41 0.62 -20.30 1.84
C ASP A 41 2.00 -20.73 1.31
N LEU A 42 2.54 -21.80 1.90
CA LEU A 42 3.87 -22.30 1.51
C LEU A 42 3.90 -22.90 0.10
N ASN A 43 2.78 -23.37 -0.43
CA ASN A 43 2.75 -23.85 -1.82
C ASN A 43 2.93 -22.65 -2.75
N LYS A 44 2.17 -21.57 -2.54
CA LYS A 44 2.37 -20.32 -3.29
C LYS A 44 3.80 -19.77 -3.16
N TYR A 45 4.41 -19.83 -1.98
CA TYR A 45 5.79 -19.38 -1.79
C TYR A 45 6.82 -20.29 -2.51
N ALA A 46 6.62 -21.60 -2.46
CA ALA A 46 7.43 -22.56 -3.22
C ALA A 46 7.26 -22.38 -4.74
N ASP A 47 6.04 -22.15 -5.20
CA ASP A 47 5.72 -21.81 -6.59
C ASP A 47 6.38 -20.48 -7.00
N GLU A 48 6.39 -19.46 -6.15
CA GLU A 48 7.09 -18.20 -6.43
C GLU A 48 8.62 -18.37 -6.48
N LEU A 49 9.21 -19.26 -5.66
CA LEU A 49 10.63 -19.62 -5.74
C LEU A 49 10.95 -20.42 -7.03
N LEU A 50 10.10 -21.40 -7.38
CA LEU A 50 10.23 -22.20 -8.60
C LEU A 50 10.04 -21.33 -9.85
N ASN A 51 9.08 -20.41 -9.84
CA ASN A 51 8.87 -19.46 -10.94
C ASN A 51 10.02 -18.46 -11.05
N ASN A 52 10.60 -17.97 -9.95
CA ASN A 52 11.82 -17.14 -10.02
C ASN A 52 13.04 -17.91 -10.59
N ARG A 53 13.12 -19.23 -10.36
CA ARG A 53 14.11 -20.09 -11.03
C ARG A 53 13.81 -20.21 -12.53
N LEU A 54 12.56 -20.49 -12.90
CA LEU A 54 12.17 -20.69 -14.30
C LEU A 54 12.22 -19.40 -15.15
N THR A 55 11.96 -18.21 -14.58
CA THR A 55 12.09 -16.94 -15.31
C THR A 55 13.52 -16.57 -15.67
N HIS A 56 14.52 -17.21 -15.05
CA HIS A 56 15.93 -17.09 -15.44
C HIS A 56 16.36 -18.15 -16.47
N PHE A 57 15.59 -19.23 -16.66
CA PHE A 57 15.93 -20.37 -17.51
C PHE A 57 14.73 -20.82 -18.36
N GLY A 58 14.62 -20.26 -19.57
CA GLY A 58 13.57 -20.62 -20.53
C GLY A 58 13.80 -21.97 -21.23
N GLU A 59 13.04 -22.25 -22.29
CA GLU A 59 13.34 -23.40 -23.16
C GLU A 59 14.57 -23.11 -24.03
N TYR A 60 15.65 -23.88 -23.85
CA TYR A 60 16.88 -23.76 -24.63
C TYR A 60 16.96 -24.85 -25.70
N SER A 61 17.30 -24.48 -26.93
CA SER A 61 17.75 -25.44 -27.94
C SER A 61 19.15 -25.94 -27.56
N LEU A 62 19.30 -27.26 -27.41
CA LEU A 62 20.52 -27.88 -26.87
C LEU A 62 21.58 -28.12 -27.95
N ASP A 63 21.96 -27.04 -28.63
CA ASP A 63 22.79 -27.07 -29.85
C ASP A 63 24.29 -27.32 -29.55
N CYS A 64 24.74 -27.10 -28.31
CA CYS A 64 26.09 -27.44 -27.86
C CYS A 64 26.18 -27.62 -26.34
N THR A 65 27.23 -28.31 -25.88
CA THR A 65 27.47 -28.59 -24.45
C THR A 65 27.51 -27.33 -23.58
N LYS A 66 28.01 -26.20 -24.10
CA LYS A 66 27.98 -24.94 -23.34
C LYS A 66 26.53 -24.45 -23.16
N ALA A 67 25.72 -24.46 -24.22
CA ALA A 67 24.31 -24.12 -24.12
C ALA A 67 23.57 -25.05 -23.14
N THR A 68 23.94 -26.34 -23.05
CA THR A 68 23.40 -27.25 -22.02
C THR A 68 23.74 -26.83 -20.59
N PHE A 69 24.95 -26.31 -20.33
CA PHE A 69 25.34 -25.82 -19.01
C PHE A 69 24.73 -24.45 -18.69
N ASP A 70 24.75 -23.51 -19.64
CA ASP A 70 24.12 -22.20 -19.51
C ASP A 70 22.59 -22.38 -19.28
N ALA A 71 21.95 -23.37 -19.91
CA ALA A 71 20.53 -23.71 -19.76
C ALA A 71 20.12 -24.21 -18.36
N ILE A 72 21.05 -24.81 -17.60
CA ILE A 72 20.82 -25.25 -16.22
C ILE A 72 21.40 -24.26 -15.18
N GLY A 73 21.85 -23.09 -15.63
CA GLY A 73 22.35 -22.01 -14.77
C GLY A 73 23.81 -22.13 -14.33
N LEU A 74 24.66 -22.83 -15.10
CA LEU A 74 26.07 -23.03 -14.78
C LEU A 74 26.97 -22.43 -15.87
N GLU A 75 27.76 -21.39 -15.53
CA GLU A 75 28.72 -20.80 -16.48
C GLU A 75 29.90 -21.75 -16.73
N PHE A 76 29.92 -22.42 -17.90
CA PHE A 76 30.97 -23.40 -18.20
C PHE A 76 32.26 -22.75 -18.73
N ARG A 77 33.37 -22.90 -17.99
CA ARG A 77 34.73 -22.51 -18.40
C ARG A 77 35.63 -23.74 -18.54
N HIS A 78 36.23 -23.91 -19.72
CA HIS A 78 36.92 -25.15 -20.09
C HIS A 78 38.44 -25.09 -19.87
N THR A 79 38.95 -25.95 -18.98
CA THR A 79 40.39 -26.25 -18.80
C THR A 79 40.58 -27.76 -18.71
N GLY A 80 41.28 -28.38 -19.67
CA GLY A 80 41.54 -29.83 -19.70
C GLY A 80 42.96 -30.21 -19.25
N PRO A 81 43.35 -31.51 -19.28
CA PRO A 81 42.60 -32.67 -19.82
C PRO A 81 42.34 -33.84 -18.84
N PHE A 82 41.60 -34.84 -19.33
CA PHE A 82 41.15 -36.14 -18.75
C PHE A 82 42.28 -37.06 -18.20
N PRO A 83 42.02 -38.16 -17.42
CA PRO A 83 40.78 -38.99 -17.31
C PRO A 83 40.34 -39.28 -15.84
N ARG A 84 39.46 -40.24 -15.44
CA ARG A 84 38.79 -41.42 -16.07
C ARG A 84 37.46 -41.73 -15.33
N ALA A 85 36.64 -42.67 -15.83
CA ALA A 85 35.30 -43.00 -15.30
C ALA A 85 35.22 -44.33 -14.50
N THR A 86 34.15 -44.48 -13.71
CA THR A 86 33.60 -45.73 -13.11
C THR A 86 32.06 -45.67 -13.09
N GLU A 87 31.39 -46.79 -12.79
CA GLU A 87 30.09 -47.16 -13.40
C GLU A 87 28.81 -47.02 -12.54
N GLU A 88 27.68 -47.13 -13.26
CA GLU A 88 26.27 -47.44 -12.90
C GLU A 88 25.90 -48.03 -11.51
N ARG A 89 24.66 -47.78 -11.02
CA ARG A 89 23.49 -48.70 -11.23
C ARG A 89 22.13 -48.20 -10.70
N ILE A 90 21.08 -48.96 -11.02
CA ILE A 90 19.63 -48.66 -10.96
C ILE A 90 18.93 -49.68 -10.03
N ALA A 91 17.94 -49.25 -9.21
CA ALA A 91 16.66 -49.98 -8.96
C ALA A 91 15.77 -49.37 -7.84
N CYS A 92 14.44 -49.57 -7.99
CA CYS A 92 13.36 -49.62 -6.98
C CYS A 92 12.45 -50.83 -7.35
N PRO A 93 11.35 -51.24 -6.65
CA PRO A 93 10.76 -50.82 -5.36
C PRO A 93 10.27 -52.02 -4.45
N MET A 94 9.31 -51.75 -3.52
CA MET A 94 8.10 -52.56 -3.14
C MET A 94 8.02 -53.48 -1.87
N PHE A 95 6.95 -53.23 -1.05
CA PHE A 95 6.26 -54.08 -0.03
C PHE A 95 7.07 -54.60 1.21
N SER A 96 6.56 -55.08 2.38
CA SER A 96 5.23 -55.41 2.99
C SER A 96 5.35 -55.48 4.56
N VAL A 97 4.39 -55.67 5.51
CA VAL A 97 2.91 -55.55 5.70
C VAL A 97 2.53 -55.94 7.18
N ASN A 98 1.43 -55.39 7.77
CA ASN A 98 0.78 -55.74 9.09
C ASN A 98 1.56 -55.40 10.41
N ALA A 99 1.01 -55.38 11.65
CA ALA A 99 -0.27 -55.89 12.22
C ALA A 99 -0.91 -54.97 13.33
N ARG A 100 -1.86 -55.50 14.13
CA ARG A 100 -2.84 -54.76 15.01
C ARG A 100 -2.52 -54.75 16.53
N GLY A 101 -3.14 -53.81 17.28
CA GLY A 101 -3.37 -53.89 18.74
C GLY A 101 -4.43 -52.87 19.24
N PRO A 102 -5.35 -53.20 20.19
CA PRO A 102 -6.37 -52.29 20.73
C PRO A 102 -6.20 -51.94 22.23
N VAL A 103 -6.98 -50.99 22.76
CA VAL A 103 -7.67 -51.02 24.09
C VAL A 103 -8.59 -49.79 24.27
N ASP A 104 -9.53 -49.87 25.21
CA ASP A 104 -10.67 -48.97 25.50
C ASP A 104 -10.40 -48.03 26.71
N TYR A 105 -11.25 -47.00 26.94
CA TYR A 105 -12.05 -46.82 28.18
C TYR A 105 -12.71 -45.43 28.39
N SER A 106 -14.03 -45.49 28.66
CA SER A 106 -14.88 -44.64 29.54
C SER A 106 -15.02 -43.12 29.37
N VAL A 107 -16.29 -42.69 29.47
CA VAL A 107 -16.78 -41.34 29.80
C VAL A 107 -17.21 -41.33 31.27
N GLU A 108 -17.04 -40.21 31.99
CA GLU A 108 -17.81 -39.90 33.20
C GLU A 108 -18.38 -38.47 33.15
N ASP A 109 -19.69 -38.34 33.30
CA ASP A 109 -20.38 -37.08 33.61
C ASP A 109 -20.38 -36.85 35.14
N SER A 110 -20.35 -35.58 35.56
CA SER A 110 -20.76 -35.19 36.92
C SER A 110 -21.49 -33.84 36.89
N VAL A 111 -22.43 -33.65 37.82
CA VAL A 111 -23.65 -32.86 37.57
C VAL A 111 -23.91 -31.80 38.65
N ASP A 112 -24.50 -30.68 38.20
CA ASP A 112 -25.17 -29.60 38.93
C ASP A 112 -24.44 -28.85 40.06
N ALA A 113 -24.25 -27.56 39.81
CA ALA A 113 -24.50 -26.52 40.81
C ALA A 113 -25.21 -25.33 40.13
N VAL A 114 -26.44 -25.01 40.57
CA VAL A 114 -27.19 -23.85 40.04
C VAL A 114 -26.53 -22.56 40.51
N SER A 115 -25.64 -22.06 39.66
CA SER A 115 -24.93 -20.79 39.80
C SER A 115 -25.54 -19.74 38.86
N LYS A 116 -25.10 -18.48 38.96
CA LYS A 116 -25.48 -17.43 38.00
C LYS A 116 -25.03 -17.84 36.59
N PRO A 117 -25.76 -17.44 35.52
CA PRO A 117 -25.31 -17.68 34.14
C PRO A 117 -23.86 -17.23 33.96
N ARG A 118 -23.05 -18.05 33.28
CA ARG A 118 -21.70 -17.64 32.85
C ARG A 118 -21.87 -16.46 31.90
N LEU A 119 -21.32 -15.32 32.27
CA LEU A 119 -21.29 -14.16 31.39
C LEU A 119 -20.25 -14.39 30.29
N ARG A 120 -20.72 -14.42 29.05
CA ARG A 120 -19.94 -14.46 27.82
C ARG A 120 -19.54 -13.05 27.41
N GLU A 121 -18.24 -12.78 27.38
CA GLU A 121 -17.70 -11.47 26.98
C GLU A 121 -16.34 -11.52 26.27
N PHE A 122 -15.60 -12.63 26.35
CA PHE A 122 -14.33 -12.80 25.66
C PHE A 122 -14.57 -13.31 24.23
N PHE A 123 -14.75 -12.35 23.32
CA PHE A 123 -15.00 -12.57 21.89
C PHE A 123 -13.86 -12.00 21.02
N PRO A 124 -12.67 -12.63 21.00
CA PRO A 124 -11.60 -12.24 20.10
C PRO A 124 -11.88 -12.67 18.65
N GLU A 125 -11.15 -12.09 17.70
CA GLU A 125 -11.05 -12.58 16.31
C GLU A 125 -9.90 -13.61 16.14
N VAL A 126 -8.91 -13.54 17.04
CA VAL A 126 -7.74 -14.42 17.13
C VAL A 126 -7.57 -14.85 18.59
N TRP A 127 -7.74 -16.13 18.88
CA TRP A 127 -7.71 -16.70 20.24
C TRP A 127 -6.29 -16.92 20.76
N LEU A 128 -5.38 -17.34 19.88
CA LEU A 128 -3.97 -17.58 20.17
C LEU A 128 -3.11 -16.86 19.12
N PHE A 129 -2.02 -16.22 19.54
CA PHE A 129 -1.01 -15.64 18.65
C PHE A 129 0.33 -15.55 19.39
N ASP A 130 1.02 -16.69 19.50
CA ASP A 130 2.18 -16.86 20.38
C ASP A 130 3.40 -17.44 19.66
N HIS A 131 4.58 -17.20 20.23
CA HIS A 131 5.81 -17.94 19.95
C HIS A 131 5.96 -19.06 20.98
N ILE A 132 6.11 -20.29 20.51
CA ILE A 132 6.30 -21.48 21.35
C ILE A 132 7.62 -22.15 21.02
N ARG A 133 8.26 -22.75 22.03
CA ARG A 133 9.41 -23.64 21.86
C ARG A 133 8.95 -25.10 21.93
N LEU A 134 9.49 -25.93 21.05
CA LEU A 134 9.26 -27.37 21.03
C LEU A 134 10.18 -28.05 22.05
N ASP A 135 9.80 -29.24 22.51
CA ASP A 135 10.68 -30.11 23.29
C ASP A 135 11.67 -30.88 22.40
N GLN A 136 12.52 -31.70 23.04
CA GLN A 136 13.52 -32.54 22.37
C GLN A 136 12.93 -33.63 21.45
N ALA A 137 11.61 -33.84 21.46
CA ALA A 137 10.89 -34.76 20.59
C ALA A 137 10.02 -34.04 19.53
N GLY A 138 10.20 -32.72 19.35
CA GLY A 138 9.42 -31.92 18.40
C GLY A 138 8.00 -31.59 18.87
N GLN A 139 7.68 -31.81 20.15
CA GLN A 139 6.32 -31.71 20.67
C GLN A 139 6.10 -30.44 21.52
N TYR A 140 4.84 -30.01 21.58
CA TYR A 140 4.38 -28.97 22.49
C TYR A 140 2.94 -29.25 22.92
N ALA A 141 2.67 -29.21 24.23
CA ALA A 141 1.35 -29.49 24.78
C ALA A 141 0.96 -28.42 25.80
N THR A 142 -0.27 -27.88 25.66
CA THR A 142 -0.80 -26.86 26.57
C THR A 142 -2.33 -26.97 26.69
N GLN A 143 -2.86 -26.55 27.85
CA GLN A 143 -4.30 -26.43 28.08
C GLN A 143 -4.72 -24.97 27.83
N LEU A 144 -5.75 -24.78 26.99
CA LEU A 144 -6.29 -23.47 26.64
C LEU A 144 -7.79 -23.47 26.89
N THR A 145 -8.32 -22.44 27.53
CA THR A 145 -9.76 -22.23 27.67
C THR A 145 -10.31 -21.61 26.38
N ALA A 146 -11.35 -22.23 25.81
CA ALA A 146 -12.01 -21.72 24.60
C ALA A 146 -12.67 -20.35 24.85
N PRO A 147 -12.71 -19.44 23.87
CA PRO A 147 -13.40 -18.15 23.98
C PRO A 147 -14.92 -18.32 24.06
N ASP A 148 -15.62 -17.23 24.32
CA ASP A 148 -17.08 -17.22 24.41
C ASP A 148 -17.78 -17.18 23.04
N SER A 149 -17.01 -17.04 21.95
CA SER A 149 -17.49 -17.11 20.56
C SER A 149 -17.96 -18.53 20.23
N ILE A 150 -19.24 -18.65 19.83
CA ILE A 150 -19.87 -19.91 19.40
C ILE A 150 -19.56 -20.13 17.92
N THR A 151 -18.29 -20.42 17.63
CA THR A 151 -17.71 -20.48 16.28
C THR A 151 -16.68 -21.61 16.15
N SER A 152 -16.26 -21.92 14.92
CA SER A 152 -15.18 -22.85 14.65
C SER A 152 -13.84 -22.11 14.51
N TRP A 153 -12.79 -22.66 15.10
CA TRP A 153 -11.44 -22.07 15.16
C TRP A 153 -10.47 -22.89 14.30
N GLU A 154 -9.81 -22.22 13.36
CA GLU A 154 -8.77 -22.78 12.50
C GLU A 154 -7.40 -22.62 13.17
N PHE A 155 -6.70 -23.75 13.38
CA PHE A 155 -5.32 -23.75 13.85
C PHE A 155 -4.34 -23.46 12.70
N THR A 156 -3.24 -22.78 13.00
CA THR A 156 -2.11 -22.64 12.08
C THR A 156 -0.82 -22.54 12.88
N ALA A 157 0.21 -23.28 12.46
CA ALA A 157 1.57 -23.13 12.95
C ALA A 157 2.53 -22.79 11.81
N LEU A 158 3.60 -22.07 12.11
CA LEU A 158 4.76 -21.86 11.26
C LEU A 158 6.01 -22.13 12.11
N CYS A 159 6.68 -23.25 11.84
CA CYS A 159 7.78 -23.78 12.64
C CYS A 159 9.13 -23.63 11.95
N PHE A 160 10.16 -23.48 12.76
CA PHE A 160 11.56 -23.38 12.36
C PHE A 160 12.32 -24.53 13.04
N THR A 161 12.72 -25.54 12.27
CA THR A 161 13.49 -26.70 12.77
C THR A 161 14.79 -26.87 11.99
N LYS A 162 15.75 -27.55 12.60
CA LYS A 162 17.13 -27.66 12.08
C LYS A 162 17.26 -28.53 10.82
N ASP A 163 16.30 -29.43 10.62
CA ASP A 163 16.25 -30.47 9.60
C ASP A 163 15.27 -30.15 8.45
N LEU A 164 14.07 -29.65 8.78
CA LEU A 164 13.04 -29.26 7.80
C LEU A 164 13.13 -27.79 7.38
N GLY A 165 13.90 -26.97 8.12
CA GLY A 165 13.97 -25.53 7.90
C GLY A 165 12.64 -24.86 8.26
N LEU A 166 11.93 -24.35 7.25
CA LEU A 166 10.63 -23.71 7.42
C LEU A 166 9.49 -24.71 7.18
N TRP A 167 8.76 -25.06 8.22
CA TRP A 167 7.69 -26.05 8.18
C TRP A 167 6.32 -25.47 8.57
N MET A 168 5.26 -25.98 7.97
CA MET A 168 3.88 -25.78 8.43
C MET A 168 3.17 -27.14 8.46
N PRO A 169 2.22 -27.36 9.38
CA PRO A 169 1.36 -28.53 9.33
C PRO A 169 0.56 -28.51 8.02
N PRO A 170 0.40 -29.64 7.32
CA PRO A 170 -0.45 -29.72 6.14
C PRO A 170 -1.89 -29.35 6.53
N ARG A 171 -2.58 -28.57 5.69
CA ARG A 171 -4.00 -28.20 5.92
C ARG A 171 -4.90 -29.42 5.72
N LEU A 172 -5.01 -30.25 6.75
CA LEU A 172 -5.94 -31.37 6.83
C LEU A 172 -7.31 -30.83 7.25
N GLU A 173 -8.21 -30.64 6.28
CA GLU A 173 -9.61 -30.44 6.62
C GLU A 173 -10.18 -31.76 7.19
N PRO A 174 -10.84 -31.75 8.37
CA PRO A 174 -11.29 -30.61 9.16
C PRO A 174 -10.70 -30.58 10.60
N GLU A 175 -9.43 -30.21 10.80
CA GLU A 175 -8.86 -29.92 12.14
C GLU A 175 -9.37 -28.60 12.79
N ALA A 176 -10.65 -28.27 12.61
CA ALA A 176 -11.27 -27.05 13.13
C ALA A 176 -11.96 -27.28 14.49
N ILE A 177 -11.51 -26.58 15.54
CA ILE A 177 -12.06 -26.69 16.89
C ILE A 177 -13.38 -25.92 16.95
N THR A 178 -14.51 -26.63 17.04
CA THR A 178 -15.85 -25.99 17.06
C THR A 178 -16.36 -25.81 18.48
N VAL A 179 -16.63 -24.56 18.86
CA VAL A 179 -17.26 -24.20 20.13
C VAL A 179 -18.78 -24.11 19.92
N SER A 180 -19.55 -24.91 20.67
CA SER A 180 -21.01 -24.92 20.61
C SER A 180 -21.63 -24.92 22.02
N LEU A 181 -22.81 -24.31 22.14
CA LEU A 181 -23.65 -24.39 23.33
C LEU A 181 -25.05 -24.90 22.92
N PRO A 182 -25.68 -25.79 23.71
CA PRO A 182 -27.01 -26.32 23.37
C PRO A 182 -28.13 -25.28 23.52
N PHE A 183 -27.92 -24.27 24.36
CA PHE A 183 -28.81 -23.13 24.55
C PHE A 183 -27.96 -21.87 24.70
N PHE A 184 -28.29 -20.80 23.98
CA PHE A 184 -27.57 -19.52 24.07
C PHE A 184 -28.41 -18.34 23.56
N VAL A 185 -28.09 -17.15 24.06
CA VAL A 185 -28.61 -15.86 23.61
C VAL A 185 -27.50 -15.09 22.88
N GLU A 186 -27.75 -14.61 21.67
CA GLU A 186 -26.75 -13.91 20.86
C GLU A 186 -27.34 -12.66 20.19
N PHE A 187 -26.56 -11.58 20.16
CA PHE A 187 -26.91 -10.35 19.46
C PHE A 187 -25.66 -9.70 18.85
N THR A 188 -25.79 -9.22 17.61
CA THR A 188 -24.69 -8.56 16.89
C THR A 188 -24.94 -7.05 16.87
N PRO A 189 -24.28 -6.25 17.73
CA PRO A 189 -24.38 -4.80 17.66
C PRO A 189 -23.68 -4.23 16.41
N PRO A 190 -24.05 -3.02 15.95
CA PRO A 190 -23.31 -2.34 14.90
C PRO A 190 -21.90 -1.95 15.38
N VAL A 191 -20.92 -1.98 14.47
CA VAL A 191 -19.52 -1.64 14.78
C VAL A 191 -19.37 -0.23 15.35
N LYS A 192 -20.21 0.71 14.89
CA LYS A 192 -20.34 2.09 15.37
C LYS A 192 -21.80 2.54 15.31
N ALA A 193 -22.19 3.46 16.18
CA ALA A 193 -23.51 4.11 16.19
C ALA A 193 -23.38 5.58 16.61
N LYS A 194 -24.30 6.47 16.23
CA LYS A 194 -24.24 7.87 16.69
C LYS A 194 -24.90 8.06 18.05
N ARG A 195 -24.38 8.98 18.86
CA ARG A 195 -25.06 9.44 20.09
C ARG A 195 -26.43 10.02 19.74
N GLN A 196 -27.42 9.82 20.61
CA GLN A 196 -28.84 10.16 20.39
C GLN A 196 -29.56 9.43 19.24
N GLU A 197 -28.90 8.55 18.48
CA GLU A 197 -29.55 7.72 17.44
C GLU A 197 -30.29 6.53 18.08
N VAL A 198 -31.45 6.14 17.55
CA VAL A 198 -32.22 5.02 18.09
C VAL A 198 -31.76 3.72 17.43
N LEU A 199 -31.27 2.78 18.24
CA LEU A 199 -30.79 1.47 17.82
C LEU A 199 -31.82 0.39 18.11
N HIS A 200 -32.19 -0.36 17.07
CA HIS A 200 -32.99 -1.58 17.18
C HIS A 200 -32.05 -2.79 17.13
N LEU A 201 -31.77 -3.40 18.27
CA LEU A 201 -30.86 -4.55 18.39
C LEU A 201 -31.67 -5.87 18.38
N PRO A 202 -31.47 -6.76 17.40
CA PRO A 202 -32.12 -8.07 17.39
C PRO A 202 -31.39 -9.04 18.35
N VAL A 203 -32.03 -9.37 19.46
CA VAL A 203 -31.56 -10.35 20.44
C VAL A 203 -32.18 -11.70 20.11
N SER A 204 -31.37 -12.66 19.66
CA SER A 204 -31.83 -14.00 19.28
C SER A 204 -31.56 -15.00 20.40
N VAL A 205 -32.49 -15.92 20.66
CA VAL A 205 -32.23 -17.09 21.52
C VAL A 205 -32.35 -18.37 20.71
N PHE A 206 -31.35 -19.23 20.85
CA PHE A 206 -31.18 -20.47 20.12
C PHE A 206 -31.29 -21.66 21.07
N MET A 207 -31.86 -22.76 20.57
CA MET A 207 -31.95 -24.02 21.28
C MET A 207 -31.66 -25.17 20.31
N LEU A 208 -30.43 -25.67 20.34
CA LEU A 208 -29.97 -26.75 19.48
C LEU A 208 -30.47 -28.10 20.00
N SER A 209 -31.08 -28.90 19.12
CA SER A 209 -31.58 -30.23 19.49
C SER A 209 -30.43 -31.24 19.48
N ALA A 210 -30.08 -31.79 20.64
CA ALA A 210 -29.14 -32.89 20.74
C ALA A 210 -29.80 -34.20 20.28
N ASN A 211 -29.35 -34.72 19.14
CA ASN A 211 -29.76 -35.97 18.48
C ASN A 211 -31.21 -36.02 17.94
N GLY A 212 -31.36 -36.66 16.78
CA GLY A 212 -32.61 -36.71 16.01
C GLY A 212 -33.62 -37.78 16.46
N GLY A 213 -34.00 -37.79 17.74
CA GLY A 213 -35.09 -38.64 18.25
C GLY A 213 -36.46 -38.04 17.94
N ALA A 214 -37.25 -38.67 17.08
CA ALA A 214 -38.42 -38.03 16.46
C ALA A 214 -39.66 -37.84 17.36
N ASP A 215 -39.78 -38.55 18.49
CA ASP A 215 -41.09 -38.77 19.15
C ASP A 215 -41.51 -37.74 20.23
N LYS A 216 -40.61 -36.91 20.78
CA LYS A 216 -40.98 -35.88 21.77
C LYS A 216 -40.12 -34.61 21.67
N LYS A 217 -40.65 -33.56 21.03
CA LYS A 217 -40.12 -32.19 21.18
C LYS A 217 -40.39 -31.70 22.61
N ALA A 218 -39.36 -31.38 23.39
CA ALA A 218 -39.53 -30.59 24.61
C ALA A 218 -39.72 -29.11 24.24
N CYS A 219 -40.58 -28.41 25.00
CA CYS A 219 -40.85 -26.98 24.84
C CYS A 219 -40.64 -26.26 26.17
N TYR A 220 -39.89 -25.16 26.13
CA TYR A 220 -39.43 -24.42 27.29
C TYR A 220 -40.02 -23.01 27.26
N GLU A 221 -40.32 -22.44 28.42
CA GLU A 221 -40.53 -21.00 28.54
C GLU A 221 -39.15 -20.34 28.58
N VAL A 222 -38.86 -19.48 27.60
CA VAL A 222 -37.64 -18.70 27.49
C VAL A 222 -37.94 -17.27 27.89
N LEU A 223 -37.42 -16.87 29.05
CA LEU A 223 -37.43 -15.49 29.52
C LEU A 223 -36.09 -14.84 29.11
N VAL A 224 -36.16 -13.64 28.54
CA VAL A 224 -34.99 -12.83 28.17
C VAL A 224 -35.09 -11.48 28.88
N SER A 225 -34.01 -11.06 29.55
CA SER A 225 -33.86 -9.72 30.11
C SER A 225 -32.61 -9.05 29.54
N VAL A 226 -32.65 -7.74 29.32
CA VAL A 226 -31.49 -6.97 28.87
C VAL A 226 -31.20 -5.84 29.85
N SER A 227 -29.97 -5.82 30.36
CA SER A 227 -29.45 -4.80 31.27
C SER A 227 -28.43 -3.88 30.59
N VAL A 228 -28.47 -2.60 30.98
CA VAL A 228 -27.63 -1.50 30.51
C VAL A 228 -27.42 -0.50 31.67
N ASP A 229 -26.32 0.26 31.70
CA ASP A 229 -26.19 1.37 32.66
C ASP A 229 -27.11 2.53 32.20
N PRO A 230 -28.09 2.98 33.01
CA PRO A 230 -29.00 4.07 32.65
C PRO A 230 -28.31 5.44 32.52
N LYS A 231 -27.05 5.58 32.92
CA LYS A 231 -26.21 6.76 32.64
C LYS A 231 -25.64 6.75 31.22
N ASP A 232 -25.61 5.59 30.57
CA ASP A 232 -24.99 5.36 29.26
C ASP A 232 -26.06 5.18 28.18
N TRP A 233 -27.18 4.54 28.52
CA TRP A 233 -28.27 4.20 27.61
C TRP A 233 -29.64 4.62 28.16
N GLN A 234 -30.48 5.12 27.27
CA GLN A 234 -31.92 5.23 27.49
C GLN A 234 -32.61 4.01 26.86
N LEU A 235 -33.32 3.22 27.66
CA LEU A 235 -34.24 2.18 27.21
C LEU A 235 -35.50 2.80 26.60
N ILE A 236 -35.99 2.22 25.51
CA ILE A 236 -37.24 2.63 24.84
C ILE A 236 -38.10 1.37 24.64
N GLY A 237 -39.21 1.27 25.38
CA GLY A 237 -40.03 0.06 25.42
C GLY A 237 -39.59 -0.93 26.50
N THR A 238 -39.80 -2.22 26.26
CA THR A 238 -39.51 -3.30 27.22
C THR A 238 -38.08 -3.83 27.09
N SER A 239 -37.44 -4.09 28.23
CA SER A 239 -36.18 -4.82 28.35
C SER A 239 -36.36 -6.32 28.66
N GLU A 240 -37.58 -6.73 29.00
CA GLU A 240 -37.94 -8.10 29.38
C GLU A 240 -38.94 -8.68 28.38
N PHE A 241 -38.74 -9.96 28.04
CA PHE A 241 -39.55 -10.71 27.08
C PHE A 241 -39.73 -12.16 27.57
N SER A 242 -40.86 -12.79 27.27
CA SER A 242 -41.06 -14.25 27.45
C SER A 242 -41.74 -14.85 26.23
N THR A 243 -41.34 -16.06 25.84
CA THR A 243 -42.00 -16.86 24.80
C THR A 243 -41.75 -18.35 25.01
N CYS A 244 -42.55 -19.19 24.36
CA CYS A 244 -42.25 -20.61 24.24
C CYS A 244 -41.26 -20.86 23.09
N LEU A 245 -40.26 -21.71 23.32
CA LEU A 245 -39.33 -22.21 22.31
C LEU A 245 -39.25 -23.74 22.42
N CYS A 246 -39.43 -24.46 21.31
CA CYS A 246 -39.37 -25.91 21.28
C CYS A 246 -38.10 -26.42 20.59
N GLN A 247 -37.68 -27.62 20.97
CA GLN A 247 -36.54 -28.30 20.30
C GLN A 247 -36.84 -28.48 18.81
N GLY A 248 -35.87 -28.08 17.97
CA GLY A 248 -36.01 -28.07 16.51
C GLY A 248 -36.73 -26.84 15.94
N ASP A 249 -37.05 -25.83 16.75
CA ASP A 249 -37.34 -24.48 16.26
C ASP A 249 -35.99 -23.75 16.06
N PRO A 250 -35.76 -23.00 14.96
CA PRO A 250 -34.41 -22.55 14.61
C PRO A 250 -33.85 -21.48 15.55
N LYS A 251 -34.70 -20.54 15.98
CA LYS A 251 -34.47 -19.52 17.01
C LYS A 251 -35.75 -18.74 17.28
N THR A 252 -35.81 -18.05 18.42
CA THR A 252 -36.68 -16.86 18.58
C THR A 252 -35.84 -15.58 18.49
N THR A 253 -36.46 -14.42 18.24
CA THR A 253 -35.75 -13.13 18.16
C THR A 253 -36.64 -11.99 18.65
N PHE A 254 -36.09 -11.18 19.55
CA PHE A 254 -36.73 -10.00 20.14
C PHE A 254 -36.02 -8.72 19.67
N THR A 255 -36.76 -7.62 19.50
CA THR A 255 -36.19 -6.33 19.10
C THR A 255 -36.08 -5.41 20.30
N LEU A 256 -34.88 -5.33 20.88
CA LEU A 256 -34.56 -4.35 21.92
C LEU A 256 -34.37 -2.97 21.28
N THR A 257 -34.92 -1.92 21.87
CA THR A 257 -34.71 -0.54 21.40
C THR A 257 -33.97 0.31 22.45
N LEU A 258 -32.80 0.81 22.08
CA LEU A 258 -31.89 1.60 22.92
C LEU A 258 -31.54 2.94 22.27
N LYS A 259 -31.21 3.94 23.07
CA LYS A 259 -30.68 5.24 22.61
C LYS A 259 -29.45 5.64 23.45
N PRO A 260 -28.23 5.73 22.87
CA PRO A 260 -27.01 6.01 23.61
C PRO A 260 -26.89 7.49 23.98
N GLN A 261 -26.52 7.73 25.24
CA GLN A 261 -26.40 9.07 25.84
C GLN A 261 -24.95 9.56 25.93
N LYS A 262 -23.97 8.65 25.97
CA LYS A 262 -22.53 8.97 26.04
C LYS A 262 -21.77 8.59 24.77
N LEU A 263 -20.53 9.08 24.67
CA LEU A 263 -19.56 8.71 23.64
C LEU A 263 -18.61 7.62 24.17
N GLY A 264 -17.98 6.87 23.25
CA GLY A 264 -17.03 5.80 23.60
C GLY A 264 -17.66 4.40 23.51
N ARG A 265 -17.01 3.40 24.12
CA ARG A 265 -17.53 2.02 24.14
C ARG A 265 -18.53 1.84 25.29
N LEU A 266 -19.81 1.65 24.95
CA LEU A 266 -20.88 1.41 25.91
C LEU A 266 -21.30 -0.07 25.86
N ASN A 267 -21.54 -0.68 27.02
CA ASN A 267 -21.87 -2.10 27.12
C ASN A 267 -23.38 -2.35 27.12
N VAL A 268 -23.79 -3.50 26.57
CA VAL A 268 -25.15 -4.05 26.65
C VAL A 268 -25.02 -5.51 27.07
N THR A 269 -25.83 -5.97 28.03
CA THR A 269 -25.84 -7.36 28.53
C THR A 269 -27.22 -7.97 28.37
N ALA A 270 -27.33 -9.08 27.62
CA ALA A 270 -28.57 -9.84 27.48
C ALA A 270 -28.44 -11.17 28.23
N GLU A 271 -29.42 -11.50 29.07
CA GLU A 271 -29.49 -12.74 29.84
C GLU A 271 -30.74 -13.52 29.40
N ALA A 272 -30.62 -14.85 29.27
CA ALA A 272 -31.72 -15.72 28.90
C ALA A 272 -31.83 -16.93 29.82
N VAL A 273 -33.07 -17.28 30.19
CA VAL A 273 -33.41 -18.35 31.13
C VAL A 273 -34.49 -19.22 30.50
N ALA A 274 -34.15 -20.47 30.18
CA ALA A 274 -35.10 -21.49 29.73
C ALA A 274 -35.59 -22.32 30.93
N LYS A 275 -36.92 -22.44 31.08
CA LYS A 275 -37.58 -23.24 32.12
C LYS A 275 -38.39 -24.37 31.50
N SER A 276 -38.16 -25.60 31.96
CA SER A 276 -38.99 -26.76 31.61
C SER A 276 -40.34 -26.75 32.36
N GLU A 277 -41.31 -27.53 31.88
CA GLU A 277 -42.64 -27.76 32.48
C GLU A 277 -43.46 -26.49 32.84
N SER A 278 -43.18 -25.34 32.23
CA SER A 278 -43.99 -24.12 32.44
C SER A 278 -45.41 -24.28 31.92
N ALA A 279 -46.39 -23.83 32.72
CA ALA A 279 -47.80 -23.78 32.37
C ALA A 279 -48.12 -22.89 31.16
N MET A 280 -47.20 -22.01 30.73
CA MET A 280 -47.33 -21.23 29.49
C MET A 280 -47.16 -22.11 28.24
N CYS A 281 -46.34 -23.16 28.31
CA CYS A 281 -45.85 -23.90 27.14
C CYS A 281 -46.21 -25.39 27.15
N SER A 282 -46.50 -25.99 28.31
CA SER A 282 -46.88 -27.41 28.45
C SER A 282 -48.40 -27.61 28.51
N LYS A 283 -48.93 -28.49 27.66
CA LYS A 283 -50.35 -28.88 27.63
C LYS A 283 -50.70 -30.06 28.56
N GLY A 284 -49.88 -30.29 29.60
CA GLY A 284 -50.01 -31.43 30.51
C GLY A 284 -50.02 -31.00 31.98
N PRO A 285 -50.29 -31.92 32.92
CA PRO A 285 -50.22 -31.63 34.34
C PRO A 285 -48.78 -31.28 34.75
N VAL A 286 -48.59 -30.07 35.26
CA VAL A 286 -47.30 -29.56 35.75
C VAL A 286 -46.84 -30.39 36.96
N SER A 287 -45.64 -30.97 36.92
CA SER A 287 -45.08 -31.61 38.11
C SER A 287 -44.55 -30.56 39.09
N SER A 288 -44.69 -30.79 40.38
CA SER A 288 -44.19 -29.88 41.42
C SER A 288 -42.67 -29.96 41.65
N GLN A 289 -41.93 -30.58 40.72
CA GLN A 289 -40.47 -30.70 40.74
C GLN A 289 -39.86 -29.94 39.56
N GLN A 290 -39.50 -28.67 39.79
CA GLN A 290 -38.74 -27.89 38.80
C GLN A 290 -37.43 -28.60 38.46
N LYS A 291 -37.32 -29.09 37.22
CA LYS A 291 -36.12 -29.78 36.70
C LYS A 291 -35.49 -28.97 35.56
N ALA A 292 -34.18 -28.76 35.69
CA ALA A 292 -33.32 -28.09 34.72
C ALA A 292 -33.80 -26.71 34.21
N SER A 293 -33.31 -25.63 34.84
CA SER A 293 -33.29 -24.30 34.23
C SER A 293 -31.95 -24.08 33.53
N VAL A 294 -31.94 -23.93 32.20
CA VAL A 294 -30.72 -23.63 31.44
C VAL A 294 -30.60 -22.11 31.29
N THR A 295 -29.40 -21.56 31.46
CA THR A 295 -29.17 -20.11 31.45
C THR A 295 -27.91 -19.74 30.67
N ASP A 296 -27.94 -18.62 29.96
CA ASP A 296 -26.81 -18.01 29.26
C ASP A 296 -26.90 -16.48 29.37
N ALA A 297 -25.75 -15.80 29.32
CA ALA A 297 -25.68 -14.35 29.38
C ALA A 297 -24.56 -13.85 28.47
N VAL A 298 -24.82 -12.81 27.66
CA VAL A 298 -23.85 -12.23 26.72
C VAL A 298 -23.70 -10.73 26.92
N ARG A 299 -22.45 -10.26 27.04
CA ARG A 299 -22.08 -8.84 27.06
C ARG A 299 -21.32 -8.47 25.78
N ARG A 300 -21.81 -7.46 25.07
CA ARG A 300 -21.12 -6.84 23.92
C ARG A 300 -20.95 -5.33 24.14
N SER A 301 -19.97 -4.71 23.48
CA SER A 301 -19.76 -3.25 23.49
C SER A 301 -20.05 -2.62 22.14
N VAL A 302 -20.63 -1.42 22.14
CA VAL A 302 -20.93 -0.61 20.95
C VAL A 302 -20.09 0.66 21.00
N LEU A 303 -19.39 1.00 19.90
CA LEU A 303 -18.61 2.25 19.83
C LEU A 303 -19.51 3.41 19.40
N ILE A 304 -19.89 4.25 20.36
CA ILE A 304 -20.70 5.43 20.11
C ILE A 304 -19.81 6.60 19.67
N VAL A 305 -20.12 7.14 18.51
CA VAL A 305 -19.49 8.32 17.90
C VAL A 305 -20.39 9.55 18.02
N PRO A 306 -19.84 10.78 17.90
CA PRO A 306 -20.64 11.99 17.94
C PRO A 306 -21.71 12.05 16.84
N GLU A 307 -22.80 12.74 17.14
CA GLU A 307 -23.83 13.13 16.20
C GLU A 307 -23.34 14.19 15.17
N GLY A 308 -24.12 14.40 14.11
CA GLY A 308 -23.81 15.38 13.07
C GLY A 308 -22.92 14.84 11.92
N VAL A 309 -22.07 15.73 11.41
CA VAL A 309 -21.14 15.53 10.27
C VAL A 309 -19.75 16.00 10.72
N GLU A 310 -18.71 15.22 10.41
CA GLU A 310 -17.34 15.54 10.77
C GLU A 310 -16.78 16.66 9.87
N ALA A 311 -16.10 17.64 10.48
CA ALA A 311 -15.51 18.78 9.80
C ALA A 311 -14.06 18.97 10.28
N GLU A 312 -13.11 18.73 9.37
CA GLU A 312 -11.68 18.82 9.66
C GLU A 312 -11.16 20.24 9.38
N THR A 313 -10.29 20.76 10.25
CA THR A 313 -9.50 21.97 9.99
C THR A 313 -8.07 21.71 10.41
N ASN A 314 -7.22 21.47 9.41
CA ASN A 314 -5.77 21.47 9.58
C ASN A 314 -5.27 22.91 9.77
N VAL A 315 -4.04 23.10 10.27
CA VAL A 315 -3.23 24.31 10.09
C VAL A 315 -1.78 23.84 9.96
N GLY A 316 -0.98 24.50 9.12
CA GLY A 316 0.41 24.12 8.89
C GLY A 316 1.28 25.26 8.39
N GLY A 317 2.59 25.09 8.53
CA GLY A 317 3.62 26.02 8.10
C GLY A 317 5.00 25.36 8.15
N VAL A 318 6.03 26.03 7.63
CA VAL A 318 7.42 25.53 7.62
C VAL A 318 8.25 26.36 8.58
N LEU A 319 8.82 25.72 9.61
CA LEU A 319 9.66 26.37 10.62
C LEU A 319 11.14 26.22 10.26
N CYS A 320 11.67 27.17 9.49
CA CYS A 320 13.07 27.20 9.10
C CYS A 320 13.96 27.84 10.19
N LEU A 321 14.55 27.01 11.06
CA LEU A 321 15.60 27.47 11.97
C LEU A 321 16.88 27.79 11.16
N SER A 322 17.35 29.03 11.25
CA SER A 322 18.69 29.39 10.75
C SER A 322 19.77 28.89 11.71
N ASN A 323 20.91 28.41 11.19
CA ASN A 323 22.00 27.89 12.01
C ASN A 323 22.48 28.94 13.04
N GLY A 324 22.35 28.64 14.33
CA GLY A 324 22.69 29.54 15.43
C GLY A 324 21.61 30.57 15.80
N GLY A 325 20.41 30.49 15.22
CA GLY A 325 19.29 31.38 15.52
C GLY A 325 18.67 31.17 16.92
N MET A 326 18.01 32.22 17.40
CA MET A 326 17.19 32.20 18.63
C MET A 326 16.00 31.21 18.50
N PRO A 327 15.42 30.72 19.61
CA PRO A 327 14.23 29.86 19.56
C PRO A 327 13.06 30.55 18.85
N LEU A 328 12.67 30.02 17.69
CA LEU A 328 11.50 30.46 16.94
C LEU A 328 10.22 29.95 17.62
N THR A 329 9.25 30.84 17.83
CA THR A 329 7.91 30.51 18.34
C THR A 329 6.87 31.04 17.36
N GLU A 330 5.96 30.17 16.93
CA GLU A 330 4.87 30.51 16.01
C GLU A 330 3.52 30.15 16.62
N VAL A 331 2.49 30.95 16.32
CA VAL A 331 1.17 30.86 16.97
C VAL A 331 0.09 30.54 15.93
N MET A 332 -0.12 29.24 15.72
CA MET A 332 -1.16 28.74 14.82
C MET A 332 -2.55 28.95 15.42
N LYS A 333 -3.33 29.86 14.84
CA LYS A 333 -4.74 30.08 15.22
C LYS A 333 -5.63 29.03 14.56
N LEU A 334 -6.59 28.49 15.32
CA LEU A 334 -7.51 27.43 14.90
C LEU A 334 -8.95 27.95 14.90
N ASP A 335 -9.49 28.27 13.72
CA ASP A 335 -10.85 28.81 13.55
C ASP A 335 -11.91 27.71 13.58
N LEU A 336 -12.25 27.25 14.79
CA LEU A 336 -13.28 26.25 15.05
C LEU A 336 -14.67 26.67 14.51
N PRO A 337 -15.56 25.73 14.13
CA PRO A 337 -16.92 26.03 13.69
C PRO A 337 -17.85 26.37 14.87
N ASP A 338 -18.84 27.23 14.65
CA ASP A 338 -19.70 27.80 15.71
C ASP A 338 -20.60 26.77 16.43
N ARG A 339 -20.75 25.57 15.86
CA ARG A 339 -21.63 24.50 16.36
C ARG A 339 -20.84 23.20 16.56
N ILE A 340 -19.96 23.20 17.57
CA ILE A 340 -19.22 22.01 17.98
C ILE A 340 -20.14 21.09 18.78
N VAL A 341 -20.12 19.79 18.46
CA VAL A 341 -20.81 18.76 19.23
C VAL A 341 -19.99 18.39 20.46
N GLU A 342 -20.60 18.38 21.65
CA GLU A 342 -19.85 18.13 22.89
C GLU A 342 -19.15 16.77 22.86
N GLY A 343 -17.83 16.77 23.03
CA GLY A 343 -16.98 15.57 22.97
C GLY A 343 -16.57 15.12 21.56
N SER A 344 -16.91 15.86 20.49
CA SER A 344 -16.44 15.56 19.14
C SER A 344 -15.05 16.10 18.82
N LEU A 345 -14.62 17.17 19.50
CA LEU A 345 -13.37 17.87 19.22
C LEU A 345 -12.14 16.96 19.43
N ARG A 346 -11.28 16.87 18.42
CA ARG A 346 -9.99 16.17 18.46
C ARG A 346 -8.95 17.03 17.75
N SER A 347 -7.73 17.03 18.26
CA SER A 347 -6.60 17.75 17.69
C SER A 347 -5.41 16.80 17.49
N TYR A 348 -4.75 16.92 16.35
CA TYR A 348 -3.58 16.12 16.00
C TYR A 348 -2.47 17.06 15.54
N VAL A 349 -1.24 16.83 16.02
CA VAL A 349 -0.05 17.60 15.63
C VAL A 349 0.91 16.64 14.95
N SER A 350 1.36 17.00 13.74
CA SER A 350 2.33 16.19 12.98
C SER A 350 3.49 17.08 12.52
N VAL A 351 4.65 16.87 13.14
CA VAL A 351 5.92 17.50 12.73
C VAL A 351 6.61 16.59 11.71
N SER A 352 7.24 17.18 10.69
CA SER A 352 8.10 16.47 9.73
C SER A 352 9.25 17.38 9.29
N GLY A 353 10.47 16.84 9.25
CA GLY A 353 11.63 17.53 8.67
C GLY A 353 11.65 17.50 7.13
N ASN A 354 10.83 16.66 6.50
CA ASN A 354 10.69 16.55 5.05
C ASN A 354 9.22 16.75 4.64
N VAL A 355 8.95 17.84 3.91
CA VAL A 355 7.60 18.21 3.43
C VAL A 355 7.10 17.25 2.34
N LEU A 356 8.00 16.72 1.52
CA LEU A 356 7.68 15.81 0.40
C LEU A 356 7.60 14.34 0.83
N GLY A 357 8.19 13.96 1.96
CA GLY A 357 8.32 12.56 2.40
C GLY A 357 7.01 11.81 2.61
N LYS A 358 5.88 12.51 2.81
CA LYS A 358 4.54 11.87 2.84
C LYS A 358 3.92 11.67 1.46
N ALA A 359 4.28 12.50 0.48
CA ALA A 359 3.75 12.46 -0.89
C ALA A 359 4.51 11.47 -1.78
N LEU A 360 5.80 11.30 -1.55
CA LEU A 360 6.70 10.48 -2.37
C LEU A 360 6.84 9.05 -1.82
N LYS A 361 5.71 8.38 -1.60
CA LYS A 361 5.69 6.92 -1.41
C LYS A 361 5.88 6.22 -2.76
N ASN A 362 6.44 5.01 -2.73
CA ASN A 362 6.58 4.12 -3.88
C ASN A 362 7.41 4.71 -5.04
N LEU A 363 8.53 5.38 -4.73
CA LEU A 363 9.48 5.91 -5.72
C LEU A 363 10.14 4.82 -6.58
N ASP A 364 10.22 3.60 -6.07
CA ASP A 364 10.63 2.38 -6.77
C ASP A 364 9.81 2.14 -8.05
N ASN A 365 8.50 2.38 -7.99
CA ASN A 365 7.60 2.20 -9.12
C ASN A 365 7.82 3.20 -10.28
N LEU A 366 8.64 4.24 -10.07
CA LEU A 366 9.07 5.20 -11.09
C LEU A 366 10.42 4.82 -11.72
N VAL A 367 11.27 4.09 -11.01
CA VAL A 367 12.61 3.66 -11.48
C VAL A 367 12.45 2.36 -12.27
N ARG A 368 12.28 2.49 -13.59
CA ARG A 368 11.97 1.36 -14.50
C ARG A 368 13.08 1.13 -15.52
N LEU A 369 13.34 -0.14 -15.84
CA LEU A 369 14.32 -0.54 -16.85
C LEU A 369 14.02 0.13 -18.21
N PRO A 370 14.94 0.94 -18.77
CA PRO A 370 14.69 1.64 -20.02
C PRO A 370 14.67 0.69 -21.22
N THR A 371 13.57 0.71 -21.97
CA THR A 371 13.32 -0.14 -23.15
C THR A 371 12.43 0.57 -24.17
N GLY A 372 12.49 0.15 -25.43
CA GLY A 372 11.72 0.75 -26.53
C GLY A 372 12.46 1.86 -27.28
N CYS A 373 11.76 2.52 -28.19
CA CYS A 373 12.30 3.54 -29.11
C CYS A 373 12.79 4.81 -28.38
N GLY A 374 13.50 5.72 -29.07
CA GLY A 374 14.20 6.85 -28.46
C GLY A 374 13.35 7.83 -27.63
N GLU A 375 12.04 7.92 -27.88
CA GLU A 375 11.09 8.63 -26.99
C GLU A 375 10.76 7.78 -25.74
N GLN A 376 10.39 6.51 -25.94
CA GLN A 376 9.96 5.57 -24.89
C GLN A 376 11.08 5.23 -23.89
N ASN A 377 12.32 5.19 -24.36
CA ASN A 377 13.52 5.01 -23.55
C ASN A 377 13.69 6.21 -22.60
N MET A 378 13.65 7.44 -23.12
CA MET A 378 13.78 8.67 -22.30
C MET A 378 12.64 8.86 -21.29
N VAL A 379 11.42 8.43 -21.61
CA VAL A 379 10.28 8.39 -20.67
C VAL A 379 10.56 7.50 -19.44
N LYS A 380 11.49 6.55 -19.51
CA LYS A 380 11.92 5.68 -18.40
C LYS A 380 13.23 6.13 -17.74
N VAL A 381 14.15 6.72 -18.52
CA VAL A 381 15.40 7.31 -18.02
C VAL A 381 15.14 8.56 -17.17
N ALA A 382 14.32 9.50 -17.64
CA ALA A 382 14.13 10.77 -16.96
C ALA A 382 13.56 10.62 -15.53
N PRO A 383 12.55 9.77 -15.25
CA PRO A 383 12.15 9.45 -13.88
C PRO A 383 13.31 8.90 -13.04
N SER A 384 14.14 8.01 -13.59
CA SER A 384 15.29 7.45 -12.87
C SER A 384 16.31 8.53 -12.46
N VAL A 385 16.58 9.51 -13.33
CA VAL A 385 17.44 10.67 -13.03
C VAL A 385 16.82 11.56 -11.94
N TYR A 386 15.54 11.91 -12.06
CA TYR A 386 14.89 12.82 -11.10
C TYR A 386 14.54 12.16 -9.75
N VAL A 387 14.35 10.84 -9.70
CA VAL A 387 14.32 10.10 -8.43
C VAL A 387 15.71 10.13 -7.79
N LEU A 388 16.78 9.85 -8.52
CA LEU A 388 18.15 9.95 -7.98
C LEU A 388 18.47 11.37 -7.47
N LYS A 389 18.01 12.41 -8.18
CA LYS A 389 18.06 13.82 -7.74
C LYS A 389 17.40 14.04 -6.38
N TYR A 390 16.19 13.50 -6.20
CA TYR A 390 15.46 13.59 -4.93
C TYR A 390 16.18 12.83 -3.81
N LEU A 391 16.64 11.60 -4.06
CA LEU A 391 17.34 10.80 -3.04
C LEU A 391 18.62 11.50 -2.55
N VAL A 392 19.42 12.05 -3.48
CA VAL A 392 20.65 12.82 -3.16
C VAL A 392 20.37 14.11 -2.38
N ALA A 393 19.17 14.69 -2.51
CA ALA A 393 18.81 15.96 -1.90
C ALA A 393 18.01 15.86 -0.59
N ALA A 394 17.25 14.77 -0.39
CA ALA A 394 16.19 14.69 0.63
C ALA A 394 16.19 13.40 1.48
N THR A 395 17.11 12.47 1.24
CA THR A 395 17.21 11.21 2.01
C THR A 395 18.65 10.95 2.48
N ASP A 396 18.80 10.27 3.62
CA ASP A 396 20.08 9.73 4.03
C ASP A 396 20.33 8.39 3.31
N LEU A 397 21.38 8.35 2.48
CA LEU A 397 21.80 7.16 1.73
C LEU A 397 22.46 6.07 2.62
N HIS A 398 22.39 6.20 3.95
CA HIS A 398 22.70 5.14 4.90
C HIS A 398 21.62 4.06 5.02
N GLU A 399 20.36 4.36 4.69
CA GLU A 399 19.28 3.37 4.71
C GLU A 399 19.38 2.36 3.55
N ALA A 400 19.20 1.07 3.86
CA ALA A 400 19.45 -0.02 2.91
C ALA A 400 18.52 -0.01 1.68
N GLU A 401 17.23 0.29 1.86
CA GLU A 401 16.25 0.32 0.75
C GLU A 401 16.48 1.53 -0.15
N THR A 402 16.63 2.72 0.43
CA THR A 402 17.00 3.97 -0.25
C THR A 402 18.32 3.82 -1.01
N LYS A 403 19.34 3.16 -0.42
CA LYS A 403 20.61 2.83 -1.08
C LYS A 403 20.42 1.86 -2.27
N LYS A 404 19.60 0.82 -2.12
CA LYS A 404 19.26 -0.14 -3.19
C LYS A 404 18.58 0.56 -4.36
N LEU A 405 17.59 1.42 -4.08
CA LEU A 405 16.87 2.20 -5.08
C LEU A 405 17.79 3.15 -5.84
N ALA A 406 18.68 3.85 -5.14
CA ALA A 406 19.68 4.71 -5.76
C ALA A 406 20.63 3.92 -6.70
N GLN A 407 21.08 2.73 -6.29
CA GLN A 407 21.90 1.87 -7.15
C GLN A 407 21.14 1.38 -8.39
N THR A 408 19.87 0.98 -8.26
CA THR A 408 19.03 0.60 -9.40
C THR A 408 18.85 1.78 -10.37
N ALA A 409 18.62 2.99 -9.85
CA ALA A 409 18.51 4.20 -10.67
C ALA A 409 19.80 4.49 -11.44
N ILE A 410 20.98 4.41 -10.80
CA ILE A 410 22.30 4.56 -11.45
C ILE A 410 22.46 3.54 -12.59
N ASN A 411 22.15 2.26 -12.35
CA ASN A 411 22.26 1.20 -13.34
C ASN A 411 21.32 1.44 -14.55
N TYR A 412 20.09 1.90 -14.29
CA TYR A 412 19.12 2.21 -15.34
C TYR A 412 19.47 3.48 -16.11
N ILE A 413 20.08 4.49 -15.48
CA ILE A 413 20.61 5.67 -16.18
C ILE A 413 21.72 5.27 -17.16
N GLY A 414 22.67 4.44 -16.73
CA GLY A 414 23.75 3.94 -17.58
C GLY A 414 23.25 3.06 -18.74
N SER A 415 22.37 2.10 -18.46
CA SER A 415 21.74 1.27 -19.50
C SER A 415 20.91 2.11 -20.48
N GLY A 416 20.13 3.06 -19.97
CA GLY A 416 19.30 3.95 -20.76
C GLY A 416 20.09 4.92 -21.65
N TYR A 417 21.27 5.37 -21.21
CA TYR A 417 22.20 6.15 -22.04
C TYR A 417 22.73 5.31 -23.21
N THR A 418 23.25 4.10 -22.94
CA THR A 418 23.70 3.17 -23.98
C THR A 418 22.59 2.83 -24.97
N ASN A 419 21.36 2.64 -24.48
CA ASN A 419 20.19 2.43 -25.33
C ASN A 419 19.85 3.67 -26.18
N GLN A 420 19.98 4.88 -25.63
CA GLN A 420 19.68 6.13 -26.34
C GLN A 420 20.68 6.43 -27.47
N LEU A 421 21.94 6.00 -27.33
CA LEU A 421 22.96 6.20 -28.38
C LEU A 421 22.58 5.55 -29.71
N ASN A 422 21.80 4.47 -29.72
CA ASN A 422 21.26 3.85 -30.94
C ASN A 422 20.29 4.77 -31.72
N TYR A 423 19.81 5.85 -31.09
CA TYR A 423 18.89 6.82 -31.67
C TYR A 423 19.54 8.19 -31.94
N ARG A 424 20.87 8.28 -31.77
CA ARG A 424 21.72 9.43 -32.12
C ARG A 424 21.92 9.49 -33.64
N HIS A 425 22.13 10.70 -34.14
CA HIS A 425 22.47 11.02 -35.52
C HIS A 425 23.92 11.49 -35.61
N ASP A 426 24.54 11.38 -36.79
CA ASP A 426 25.95 11.76 -37.02
C ASP A 426 26.22 13.25 -36.69
N ASN A 427 25.18 14.09 -36.80
CA ASN A 427 25.22 15.52 -36.47
C ASN A 427 24.98 15.84 -34.97
N GLY A 428 24.92 14.84 -34.10
CA GLY A 428 24.68 15.00 -32.65
C GLY A 428 23.22 15.07 -32.20
N SER A 429 22.27 15.09 -33.14
CA SER A 429 20.82 15.11 -32.82
C SER A 429 20.24 13.73 -32.48
N PHE A 430 19.00 13.70 -31.99
CA PHE A 430 18.26 12.47 -31.68
C PHE A 430 16.88 12.46 -32.36
N SER A 431 16.41 11.30 -32.83
CA SER A 431 15.03 11.08 -33.30
C SER A 431 14.41 9.85 -32.61
N THR A 432 13.12 9.61 -32.80
CA THR A 432 12.42 8.43 -32.26
C THR A 432 13.07 7.10 -32.69
N PHE A 433 13.67 7.06 -33.88
CA PHE A 433 14.10 5.84 -34.58
C PHE A 433 15.55 5.89 -35.08
N GLY A 434 16.33 6.93 -34.74
CA GLY A 434 17.73 7.10 -35.14
C GLY A 434 17.95 7.57 -36.59
N GLN A 435 19.22 7.52 -37.01
CA GLN A 435 19.75 8.00 -38.29
C GLN A 435 19.02 7.44 -39.53
N SER A 436 18.51 6.21 -39.46
CA SER A 436 17.85 5.53 -40.60
C SER A 436 16.45 6.03 -40.93
N HIS A 437 15.84 6.88 -40.10
CA HIS A 437 14.42 7.22 -40.17
C HIS A 437 14.14 8.74 -40.10
N GLY A 438 14.88 9.52 -40.89
CA GLY A 438 14.60 10.94 -41.16
C GLY A 438 15.56 11.90 -40.44
N VAL A 439 15.08 13.09 -40.08
CA VAL A 439 15.88 14.12 -39.41
C VAL A 439 15.68 14.10 -37.89
N GLY A 440 16.73 14.45 -37.14
CA GLY A 440 16.67 14.63 -35.70
C GLY A 440 15.67 15.70 -35.25
N SER A 441 15.10 15.49 -34.06
CA SER A 441 14.20 16.45 -33.43
C SER A 441 14.95 17.39 -32.48
N THR A 442 14.61 18.67 -32.54
CA THR A 442 15.16 19.71 -31.69
C THR A 442 14.68 19.54 -30.24
N TRP A 443 13.39 19.29 -30.05
CA TRP A 443 12.79 19.00 -28.75
C TRP A 443 13.35 17.72 -28.12
N LEU A 444 13.45 16.62 -28.88
CA LEU A 444 13.99 15.37 -28.32
C LEU A 444 15.48 15.50 -28.00
N THR A 445 16.27 16.16 -28.85
CA THR A 445 17.69 16.43 -28.57
C THR A 445 17.86 17.26 -27.30
N ALA A 446 17.04 18.31 -27.11
CA ALA A 446 17.06 19.11 -25.89
C ALA A 446 16.62 18.32 -24.64
N PHE A 447 15.62 17.45 -24.74
CA PHE A 447 15.19 16.58 -23.64
C PHE A 447 16.30 15.61 -23.22
N VAL A 448 16.91 14.92 -24.20
CA VAL A 448 18.06 14.01 -24.02
C VAL A 448 19.23 14.77 -23.38
N PHE A 449 19.58 15.93 -23.92
CA PHE A 449 20.69 16.77 -23.43
C PHE A 449 20.48 17.22 -21.98
N GLY A 450 19.30 17.74 -21.62
CA GLY A 450 19.02 18.22 -20.26
C GLY A 450 19.02 17.09 -19.23
N VAL A 451 18.40 15.95 -19.56
CA VAL A 451 18.34 14.79 -18.66
C VAL A 451 19.72 14.18 -18.42
N PHE A 452 20.56 14.03 -19.45
CA PHE A 452 21.91 13.48 -19.27
C PHE A 452 22.91 14.48 -18.69
N SER A 453 22.72 15.79 -18.90
CA SER A 453 23.47 16.83 -18.17
C SER A 453 23.25 16.75 -16.66
N GLU A 454 21.98 16.64 -16.25
CA GLU A 454 21.63 16.48 -14.83
C GLU A 454 22.11 15.13 -14.28
N ALA A 455 22.08 14.06 -15.08
CA ALA A 455 22.62 12.76 -14.70
C ALA A 455 24.15 12.81 -14.46
N GLU A 456 24.91 13.42 -15.38
CA GLU A 456 26.36 13.64 -15.23
C GLU A 456 26.66 14.42 -13.93
N ARG A 457 25.95 15.53 -13.72
CA ARG A 457 26.08 16.37 -12.51
C ARG A 457 25.74 15.61 -11.21
N LEU A 458 24.79 14.67 -11.25
CA LEU A 458 24.41 13.84 -10.11
C LEU A 458 25.41 12.71 -9.85
N LEU A 459 25.90 12.02 -10.88
CA LEU A 459 26.87 10.93 -10.75
C LEU A 459 28.23 11.39 -10.22
N GLN A 460 28.57 12.68 -10.41
CA GLN A 460 29.73 13.34 -9.78
C GLN A 460 29.49 13.81 -8.33
N ALA A 461 28.28 13.66 -7.77
CA ALA A 461 27.96 14.17 -6.44
C ALA A 461 28.53 13.29 -5.30
N LYS A 462 29.24 13.93 -4.35
CA LYS A 462 29.94 13.26 -3.23
C LYS A 462 29.09 12.27 -2.41
N ALA A 463 27.76 12.45 -2.39
CA ALA A 463 26.82 11.54 -1.73
C ALA A 463 26.82 10.13 -2.35
N LEU A 464 27.07 10.01 -3.66
CA LEU A 464 27.08 8.74 -4.40
C LEU A 464 28.43 8.00 -4.36
N ASN A 465 29.48 8.59 -3.77
CA ASN A 465 30.84 7.98 -3.69
C ASN A 465 30.91 6.60 -2.99
N LYS A 466 29.82 6.14 -2.36
CA LYS A 466 29.68 4.82 -1.71
C LYS A 466 28.80 3.83 -2.50
N LEU A 467 28.48 4.15 -3.76
CA LEU A 467 27.74 3.33 -4.72
C LEU A 467 28.62 2.96 -5.92
N GLN A 468 28.23 1.92 -6.65
CA GLN A 468 28.90 1.50 -7.87
C GLN A 468 28.40 2.35 -9.04
N THR A 469 29.07 3.46 -9.31
CA THR A 469 28.86 4.23 -10.54
C THR A 469 29.60 3.57 -11.70
N ALA A 470 28.89 3.23 -12.77
CA ALA A 470 29.55 2.91 -14.05
C ALA A 470 30.31 4.16 -14.54
N ASN A 471 31.50 3.97 -15.13
CA ASN A 471 32.29 5.06 -15.69
C ASN A 471 31.73 5.49 -17.06
N THR A 472 30.53 6.04 -17.05
CA THR A 472 29.79 6.51 -18.23
C THR A 472 30.16 7.96 -18.52
N ASP A 473 30.89 8.18 -19.61
CA ASP A 473 31.18 9.53 -20.11
C ASP A 473 30.00 10.06 -20.96
N PHE A 474 29.39 11.14 -20.49
CA PHE A 474 28.29 11.83 -21.17
C PHE A 474 28.78 12.97 -22.08
N TYR A 475 29.97 13.52 -21.80
CA TYR A 475 30.45 14.77 -22.38
C TYR A 475 30.58 14.74 -23.92
N PRO A 476 31.12 13.69 -24.58
CA PRO A 476 31.19 13.61 -26.05
C PRO A 476 29.83 13.53 -26.74
N THR A 477 28.77 13.15 -26.02
CA THR A 477 27.40 13.15 -26.53
C THR A 477 26.75 14.51 -26.31
N LEU A 478 26.87 15.05 -25.10
CA LEU A 478 26.35 16.38 -24.73
C LEU A 478 26.96 17.49 -25.61
N LEU A 479 28.26 17.44 -25.90
CA LEU A 479 28.94 18.41 -26.77
C LEU A 479 28.30 18.48 -28.16
N THR A 480 28.19 17.35 -28.87
CA THR A 480 27.59 17.36 -30.23
C THR A 480 26.10 17.69 -30.24
N ALA A 481 25.37 17.35 -29.16
CA ALA A 481 23.97 17.74 -29.01
C ALA A 481 23.84 19.27 -28.78
N PHE A 482 24.76 19.88 -28.03
CA PHE A 482 24.86 21.33 -27.88
C PHE A 482 25.22 22.02 -29.20
N GLU A 483 26.18 21.48 -29.96
CA GLU A 483 26.54 21.97 -31.30
C GLU A 483 25.34 21.92 -32.27
N PHE A 484 24.59 20.82 -32.27
CA PHE A 484 23.33 20.71 -33.04
C PHE A 484 22.30 21.75 -32.62
N LEU A 485 22.06 21.91 -31.32
CA LEU A 485 21.11 22.90 -30.79
C LEU A 485 21.52 24.33 -31.20
N GLY A 486 22.82 24.65 -31.16
CA GLY A 486 23.37 25.90 -31.69
C GLY A 486 23.16 26.06 -33.21
N ALA A 487 23.30 24.99 -33.99
CA ALA A 487 23.09 25.01 -35.44
C ALA A 487 21.62 25.20 -35.87
N VAL A 488 20.65 24.76 -35.05
CA VAL A 488 19.20 24.96 -35.30
C VAL A 488 18.62 26.23 -34.66
N GLN A 489 19.46 27.08 -34.08
CA GLN A 489 19.09 28.41 -33.59
C GLN A 489 18.96 29.41 -34.76
N ARG A 490 17.77 30.02 -34.90
CA ARG A 490 17.45 31.08 -35.86
C ARG A 490 18.16 32.39 -35.48
N ARG A 491 18.27 33.33 -36.43
CA ARG A 491 19.00 34.61 -36.25
C ARG A 491 18.42 35.56 -35.20
N ASP A 492 17.14 35.43 -34.89
CA ASP A 492 16.42 36.10 -33.79
C ASP A 492 16.59 35.36 -32.44
N GLY A 493 17.28 34.21 -32.43
CA GLY A 493 17.54 33.40 -31.24
C GLY A 493 16.54 32.27 -31.01
N CYS A 494 15.44 32.20 -31.77
CA CYS A 494 14.44 31.14 -31.60
C CYS A 494 14.95 29.80 -32.11
N PHE A 495 14.50 28.69 -31.55
CA PHE A 495 14.79 27.35 -32.10
C PHE A 495 13.70 26.91 -33.08
N THR A 496 14.05 26.05 -34.03
CA THR A 496 13.10 25.45 -34.99
C THR A 496 12.97 23.96 -34.72
N GLU A 497 11.75 23.42 -34.70
CA GLU A 497 11.55 21.96 -34.68
C GLU A 497 11.60 21.40 -36.10
N TYR A 498 12.58 20.53 -36.38
CA TYR A 498 12.75 19.86 -37.66
C TYR A 498 12.25 18.41 -37.68
N GLY A 499 12.27 17.73 -36.54
CA GLY A 499 11.91 16.32 -36.44
C GLY A 499 10.42 16.09 -36.26
N ARG A 500 10.02 14.82 -36.31
CA ARG A 500 8.72 14.36 -35.81
C ARG A 500 8.93 13.73 -34.45
N VAL A 501 8.14 14.16 -33.47
CA VAL A 501 8.05 13.56 -32.14
C VAL A 501 6.61 13.10 -31.98
N PHE A 502 6.39 11.83 -31.65
CA PHE A 502 5.05 11.26 -31.61
C PHE A 502 4.30 11.65 -30.34
N GLN A 503 5.00 11.87 -29.23
CA GLN A 503 4.39 12.09 -27.92
C GLN A 503 4.86 13.41 -27.24
N SER A 504 4.94 14.50 -28.00
CA SER A 504 5.34 15.83 -27.48
C SER A 504 4.15 16.74 -27.12
N GLY A 505 4.28 17.51 -26.04
CA GLY A 505 3.40 18.64 -25.75
C GLY A 505 3.60 19.88 -26.64
N LEU A 506 4.34 19.75 -27.76
CA LEU A 506 4.63 20.82 -28.72
C LEU A 506 3.68 20.81 -29.94
N HIS A 507 2.73 19.86 -29.97
CA HIS A 507 1.72 19.75 -31.03
C HIS A 507 0.64 20.83 -30.88
N VAL A 508 0.89 22.01 -31.44
CA VAL A 508 -0.16 23.00 -31.70
C VAL A 508 -0.78 22.65 -33.06
N ALA A 509 -2.07 22.31 -33.08
CA ALA A 509 -2.77 21.79 -34.26
C ALA A 509 -3.25 22.88 -35.25
N ASP A 510 -2.86 24.13 -35.03
CA ASP A 510 -3.25 25.31 -35.79
C ASP A 510 -2.03 25.90 -36.55
N GLY A 511 -2.27 26.41 -37.75
CA GLY A 511 -1.27 27.07 -38.60
C GLY A 511 -1.22 28.59 -38.47
N SER A 512 -2.03 29.19 -37.59
CA SER A 512 -2.11 30.65 -37.44
C SER A 512 -0.80 31.30 -37.00
N PRO A 513 -0.62 32.62 -37.24
CA PRO A 513 0.54 33.36 -36.74
C PRO A 513 0.72 33.25 -35.21
N LYS A 514 -0.37 33.25 -34.43
CA LYS A 514 -0.30 33.04 -32.98
C LYS A 514 0.14 31.62 -32.65
N ALA A 515 -0.39 30.58 -33.30
CA ALA A 515 0.05 29.20 -33.09
C ALA A 515 1.55 29.01 -33.36
N LYS A 516 2.11 29.70 -34.37
CA LYS A 516 3.57 29.73 -34.61
C LYS A 516 4.32 30.40 -33.47
N LEU A 517 3.93 31.61 -33.04
CA LEU A 517 4.57 32.31 -31.92
C LEU A 517 4.53 31.46 -30.63
N LEU A 518 3.41 30.77 -30.36
CA LEU A 518 3.26 29.86 -29.22
C LEU A 518 4.23 28.67 -29.29
N LYS A 519 4.40 28.07 -30.47
CA LYS A 519 5.37 26.99 -30.70
C LYS A 519 6.81 27.46 -30.47
N ASP A 520 7.17 28.65 -30.97
CA ASP A 520 8.50 29.22 -30.81
C ASP A 520 8.79 29.57 -29.33
N LEU A 521 7.81 30.08 -28.57
CA LEU A 521 7.91 30.26 -27.11
C LEU A 521 8.09 28.93 -26.36
N LEU A 522 7.25 27.93 -26.64
CA LEU A 522 7.27 26.63 -25.98
C LEU A 522 8.58 25.88 -26.24
N LEU A 523 9.07 25.88 -27.49
CA LEU A 523 10.33 25.24 -27.81
C LEU A 523 11.51 26.01 -27.22
N THR A 524 11.54 27.33 -27.34
CA THR A 524 12.70 28.14 -26.88
C THR A 524 12.82 28.15 -25.36
N SER A 525 11.71 28.26 -24.62
CA SER A 525 11.73 28.10 -23.15
C SER A 525 12.15 26.69 -22.72
N TYR A 526 11.77 25.64 -23.47
CA TYR A 526 12.16 24.27 -23.17
C TYR A 526 13.65 23.99 -23.44
N VAL A 527 14.18 24.41 -24.59
CA VAL A 527 15.62 24.27 -24.90
C VAL A 527 16.47 25.05 -23.90
N LEU A 528 16.07 26.28 -23.56
CA LEU A 528 16.75 27.06 -22.51
C LEU A 528 16.69 26.38 -21.14
N SER A 529 15.58 25.73 -20.79
CA SER A 529 15.46 24.98 -19.53
C SER A 529 16.43 23.79 -19.49
N ALA A 530 16.70 23.13 -20.62
CA ALA A 530 17.69 22.06 -20.72
C ALA A 530 19.14 22.58 -20.64
N LEU A 531 19.45 23.72 -21.26
CA LEU A 531 20.77 24.36 -21.23
C LEU A 531 21.18 24.86 -19.82
N VAL A 532 20.21 25.07 -18.93
CA VAL A 532 20.44 25.51 -17.55
C VAL A 532 21.13 24.44 -16.70
N ASP A 533 20.78 23.16 -16.86
CA ASP A 533 21.31 22.07 -16.03
C ASP A 533 22.62 21.45 -16.60
N ALA A 534 23.10 21.95 -17.75
CA ALA A 534 24.36 21.57 -18.42
C ALA A 534 25.65 21.81 -17.59
N PRO A 535 26.81 21.26 -18.00
CA PRO A 535 28.13 21.79 -17.63
C PRO A 535 28.30 23.27 -18.04
N VAL A 536 29.13 24.04 -17.34
CA VAL A 536 29.30 25.50 -17.60
C VAL A 536 29.77 25.81 -19.02
N ALA A 537 30.57 24.91 -19.63
CA ALA A 537 31.04 25.05 -21.01
C ALA A 537 29.92 24.95 -22.08
N LEU A 538 28.73 24.44 -21.72
CA LEU A 538 27.62 24.12 -22.64
C LEU A 538 26.34 24.91 -22.31
N LYS A 539 26.47 26.17 -21.84
CA LYS A 539 25.34 27.03 -21.43
C LYS A 539 25.06 28.24 -22.32
N GLU A 540 25.93 28.55 -23.29
CA GLU A 540 25.76 29.76 -24.10
C GLU A 540 24.62 29.60 -25.12
N SER A 541 23.77 30.62 -25.25
CA SER A 541 22.70 30.66 -26.24
C SER A 541 22.26 32.09 -26.53
N LYS A 542 21.94 32.37 -27.80
CA LYS A 542 21.50 33.71 -28.25
C LYS A 542 19.98 33.90 -28.18
N SER A 543 19.28 33.10 -27.37
CA SER A 543 17.81 33.06 -27.31
C SER A 543 17.12 34.23 -26.60
N LYS A 544 17.89 35.18 -26.01
CA LYS A 544 17.31 36.28 -25.22
C LYS A 544 16.36 37.17 -26.04
N PRO A 545 16.68 37.63 -27.28
CA PRO A 545 15.77 38.44 -28.08
C PRO A 545 14.48 37.68 -28.39
N CYS A 546 14.58 36.47 -28.98
CA CYS A 546 13.44 35.61 -29.28
C CYS A 546 12.37 35.53 -28.19
N LEU A 547 12.75 35.25 -26.93
CA LEU A 547 11.75 35.14 -25.86
C LEU A 547 10.99 36.46 -25.67
N LEU A 548 11.69 37.59 -25.70
CA LEU A 548 11.12 38.92 -25.50
C LEU A 548 10.26 39.33 -26.70
N ASP A 549 10.84 39.30 -27.90
CA ASP A 549 10.20 39.68 -29.16
C ASP A 549 8.92 38.85 -29.39
N THR A 550 8.97 37.55 -29.07
CA THR A 550 7.83 36.64 -29.22
C THR A 550 6.81 36.80 -28.08
N MET A 551 7.22 37.12 -26.85
CA MET A 551 6.29 37.44 -25.75
C MET A 551 5.52 38.73 -26.02
N GLU A 552 6.21 39.77 -26.49
CA GLU A 552 5.61 41.08 -26.79
C GLU A 552 4.69 40.97 -28.03
N ALA A 553 5.10 40.23 -29.07
CA ALA A 553 4.25 39.95 -30.23
C ALA A 553 3.04 39.04 -29.92
N TYR A 554 3.10 38.21 -28.87
CA TYR A 554 1.96 37.39 -28.44
C TYR A 554 0.98 38.14 -27.53
N ASN A 555 1.47 39.16 -26.80
CA ASN A 555 0.91 39.72 -25.57
C ASN A 555 0.88 38.72 -24.39
N VAL A 556 1.59 39.04 -23.30
CA VAL A 556 1.75 38.18 -22.11
C VAL A 556 0.40 37.85 -21.45
N THR A 557 -0.57 38.77 -21.47
CA THR A 557 -1.91 38.52 -20.89
C THR A 557 -2.71 37.48 -21.69
N GLU A 558 -2.28 37.14 -22.90
CA GLU A 558 -2.93 36.16 -23.78
C GLU A 558 -2.16 34.83 -23.87
N ILE A 559 -0.90 34.76 -23.43
CA ILE A 559 -0.10 33.52 -23.45
C ILE A 559 -0.82 32.43 -22.62
N PRO A 560 -1.10 31.23 -23.18
CA PRO A 560 -1.71 30.12 -22.44
C PRO A 560 -0.90 29.71 -21.21
N LEU A 561 -1.58 29.33 -20.12
CA LEU A 561 -0.97 29.21 -18.79
C LEU A 561 0.23 28.23 -18.75
N ARG A 562 0.11 27.10 -19.44
CA ARG A 562 1.17 26.09 -19.59
C ARG A 562 2.43 26.60 -20.31
N ALA A 563 2.28 27.56 -21.22
CA ALA A 563 3.41 28.24 -21.87
C ALA A 563 3.98 29.34 -20.97
N LEU A 564 3.12 30.11 -20.30
CA LEU A 564 3.52 31.18 -19.38
C LEU A 564 4.40 30.64 -18.23
N ALA A 565 4.04 29.50 -17.64
CA ALA A 565 4.84 28.85 -16.58
C ALA A 565 6.24 28.42 -17.07
N LYS A 566 6.34 27.85 -18.28
CA LYS A 566 7.63 27.43 -18.86
C LYS A 566 8.52 28.63 -19.22
N VAL A 567 7.93 29.70 -19.74
CA VAL A 567 8.60 30.98 -19.97
C VAL A 567 9.08 31.58 -18.63
N ALA A 568 8.25 31.58 -17.59
CA ALA A 568 8.61 32.04 -16.24
C ALA A 568 9.82 31.28 -15.66
N TYR A 569 9.82 29.94 -15.79
CA TYR A 569 10.94 29.10 -15.35
C TYR A 569 12.23 29.39 -16.14
N ALA A 570 12.16 29.48 -17.48
CA ALA A 570 13.31 29.81 -18.31
C ALA A 570 13.90 31.20 -17.95
N LEU A 571 13.03 32.21 -17.80
CA LEU A 571 13.42 33.56 -17.34
C LEU A 571 13.96 33.57 -15.90
N ARG A 572 13.60 32.60 -15.05
CA ARG A 572 14.16 32.50 -13.68
C ARG A 572 15.61 32.06 -13.65
N ARG A 573 16.02 31.28 -14.66
CA ARG A 573 17.27 30.52 -14.70
C ARG A 573 18.34 31.09 -15.64
N LEU A 574 17.97 31.93 -16.60
CA LEU A 574 18.91 32.62 -17.50
C LEU A 574 19.89 33.53 -16.73
N PRO A 575 21.22 33.40 -16.93
CA PRO A 575 22.20 34.29 -16.30
C PRO A 575 22.24 35.68 -16.98
N GLY A 576 22.55 36.71 -16.19
CA GLY A 576 22.71 38.08 -16.68
C GLY A 576 21.39 38.71 -17.18
N LEU A 577 20.43 38.89 -16.27
CA LEU A 577 19.13 39.55 -16.51
C LEU A 577 18.97 40.79 -15.63
N ARG A 578 19.88 41.77 -15.74
CA ARG A 578 19.70 43.09 -15.08
C ARG A 578 18.78 44.01 -15.88
N GLU A 579 18.86 43.94 -17.20
CA GLU A 579 18.06 44.74 -18.15
C GLU A 579 16.62 44.25 -18.31
N LEU A 580 16.34 43.00 -17.89
CA LEU A 580 15.10 42.26 -18.19
C LEU A 580 14.30 41.92 -16.93
N ILE A 581 14.46 42.73 -15.87
CA ILE A 581 13.77 42.54 -14.59
C ILE A 581 12.27 42.83 -14.75
N GLU A 582 11.90 43.92 -15.42
CA GLU A 582 10.50 44.38 -15.46
C GLU A 582 9.57 43.41 -16.20
N GLN A 583 9.99 42.91 -17.38
CA GLN A 583 9.25 41.88 -18.14
C GLN A 583 9.14 40.56 -17.34
N ARG A 584 10.19 40.18 -16.60
CA ARG A 584 10.19 38.99 -15.74
C ARG A 584 9.22 39.15 -14.57
N GLU A 585 9.27 40.26 -13.83
CA GLU A 585 8.34 40.52 -12.73
C GLU A 585 6.91 40.78 -13.23
N PHE A 586 6.71 41.16 -14.49
CA PHE A 586 5.39 41.16 -15.13
C PHE A 586 4.88 39.74 -15.37
N VAL A 587 5.68 38.85 -15.97
CA VAL A 587 5.36 37.42 -16.12
C VAL A 587 5.06 36.76 -14.76
N TYR A 588 5.82 37.05 -13.70
CA TYR A 588 5.59 36.48 -12.38
C TYR A 588 4.32 36.99 -11.70
N ARG A 589 4.02 38.29 -11.81
CA ARG A 589 2.74 38.84 -11.34
C ARG A 589 1.57 38.24 -12.10
N GLU A 590 1.68 38.12 -13.42
CA GLU A 590 0.61 37.57 -14.26
C GLU A 590 0.38 36.07 -14.00
N LEU A 591 1.44 35.29 -13.80
CA LEU A 591 1.35 33.90 -13.37
C LEU A 591 0.69 33.81 -11.99
N ALA A 592 1.06 34.66 -11.03
CA ALA A 592 0.43 34.71 -9.71
C ALA A 592 -1.04 35.15 -9.74
N ASN A 593 -1.42 36.07 -10.64
CA ASN A 593 -2.81 36.49 -10.85
C ASN A 593 -3.70 35.35 -11.36
N ARG A 594 -3.16 34.46 -12.20
CA ARG A 594 -3.86 33.30 -12.76
C ARG A 594 -3.67 32.01 -11.93
N ALA A 595 -3.33 32.14 -10.66
CA ALA A 595 -3.21 31.01 -9.75
C ALA A 595 -4.56 30.68 -9.10
N SER A 596 -5.01 29.42 -9.21
CA SER A 596 -6.19 28.94 -8.49
C SER A 596 -5.87 28.78 -7.01
N GLU A 597 -6.54 29.53 -6.14
CA GLU A 597 -6.37 29.47 -4.68
C GLU A 597 -7.60 28.91 -3.98
N LYS A 598 -7.54 27.65 -3.53
CA LYS A 598 -8.49 27.15 -2.52
C LYS A 598 -8.03 27.60 -1.14
N LYS A 599 -8.54 28.76 -0.73
CA LYS A 599 -8.44 29.26 0.65
C LYS A 599 -9.36 28.45 1.54
N SER A 600 -8.82 27.46 2.23
CA SER A 600 -9.45 26.85 3.39
C SER A 600 -9.01 27.59 4.67
N ARG A 601 -9.71 27.35 5.78
CA ARG A 601 -9.29 27.85 7.12
C ARG A 601 -7.92 27.30 7.58
N SER A 602 -7.34 26.38 6.81
CA SER A 602 -6.05 25.73 7.03
C SER A 602 -4.86 26.36 6.30
N GLY A 603 -5.10 27.36 5.45
CA GLY A 603 -4.13 27.90 4.50
C GLY A 603 -4.66 27.92 3.06
N ALA A 604 -3.87 28.46 2.14
CA ALA A 604 -4.20 28.48 0.71
C ALA A 604 -3.50 27.32 -0.02
N LEU A 605 -4.26 26.37 -0.54
CA LEU A 605 -3.75 25.51 -1.62
C LEU A 605 -3.74 26.34 -2.90
N ARG A 606 -2.56 26.54 -3.49
CA ARG A 606 -2.35 27.25 -4.75
C ARG A 606 -1.87 26.27 -5.82
N TRP A 607 -2.53 26.26 -6.97
CA TRP A 607 -2.11 25.49 -8.15
C TRP A 607 -2.45 26.26 -9.44
N TRP A 608 -2.02 25.72 -10.58
CA TRP A 608 -2.26 26.32 -11.88
C TRP A 608 -2.95 25.31 -12.82
N ASN A 609 -4.25 25.53 -13.01
CA ASN A 609 -5.08 24.85 -13.98
C ASN A 609 -5.61 25.84 -15.02
N ASP A 610 -6.03 25.31 -16.17
CA ASP A 610 -6.67 26.06 -17.26
C ASP A 610 -8.07 25.47 -17.42
N GLU A 611 -9.13 26.28 -17.27
CA GLU A 611 -10.51 25.79 -17.14
C GLU A 611 -11.00 24.99 -18.37
N ASN A 612 -10.30 25.11 -19.50
CA ASN A 612 -10.60 24.40 -20.75
C ASN A 612 -9.70 23.16 -20.99
N ALA A 613 -8.77 22.82 -20.08
CA ALA A 613 -7.84 21.72 -20.26
C ALA A 613 -8.44 20.36 -19.87
N ALA A 614 -8.81 19.56 -20.88
CA ALA A 614 -9.38 18.21 -20.69
C ALA A 614 -8.42 17.14 -20.08
N TYR A 615 -7.28 17.54 -19.49
CA TYR A 615 -6.20 16.64 -19.06
C TYR A 615 -5.53 17.10 -17.75
N PRO A 616 -5.97 16.60 -16.56
CA PRO A 616 -5.39 16.99 -15.26
C PRO A 616 -3.86 16.80 -15.14
N ALA A 617 -3.27 15.89 -15.92
CA ALA A 617 -1.82 15.71 -15.98
C ALA A 617 -1.05 16.97 -16.45
N SER A 618 -1.66 17.85 -17.24
CA SER A 618 -1.04 19.11 -17.69
C SER A 618 -1.09 20.21 -16.62
N GLU A 619 -2.04 20.15 -15.68
CA GLU A 619 -2.12 21.04 -14.51
C GLU A 619 -0.97 20.77 -13.54
N VAL A 620 -0.64 19.48 -13.33
CA VAL A 620 0.51 19.05 -12.51
C VAL A 620 1.82 19.53 -13.14
N GLU A 621 1.99 19.37 -14.46
CA GLU A 621 3.16 19.92 -15.17
C GLU A 621 3.22 21.45 -15.02
N THR A 622 2.12 22.16 -15.28
CA THR A 622 2.07 23.64 -15.23
C THR A 622 2.38 24.17 -13.83
N THR A 623 1.81 23.54 -12.80
CA THR A 623 2.07 23.85 -11.39
C THR A 623 3.53 23.58 -11.02
N ALA A 624 4.15 22.52 -11.54
CA ALA A 624 5.55 22.18 -11.29
C ALA A 624 6.58 23.08 -12.01
N TYR A 625 6.19 23.80 -13.07
CA TYR A 625 7.02 24.87 -13.66
C TYR A 625 6.79 26.25 -13.01
N ALA A 626 5.65 26.44 -12.31
CA ALA A 626 5.29 27.68 -11.64
C ALA A 626 5.79 27.80 -10.18
N TYR A 627 6.27 26.68 -9.61
CA TYR A 627 6.80 26.55 -8.25
C TYR A 627 8.34 26.63 -8.21
#